data_AF-A0A7Y7IWS6-F1
#
_entry.id   AF-A0A7Y7IWS6-F1
#
_cell.length_a   1.000
_cell.length_b   1.000
_cell.length_c   1.000
_cell.angle_alpha   90.00
_cell.angle_beta   90.00
_cell.angle_gamma   90.00
#
_symmetry.space_group_name_H-M   'P 1'
#
loop_
_entity.id
_entity.type
_entity.pdbx_description
1 polymer ?
#
loop_
_entity_poly.entity_id
_entity_poly.type
_entity_poly.pdbx_seq_one_letter_code
_entity_poly.pdbx_strand_id
1 'polypeptide(L)' 'MPSIGPACASSRERSAAAERLVSLRLDQDVLDGWRGTGPGWRSRLNDALRDALKRAG' A
#
# COMPACT_ATOMS: atom_id res chain seq x y z
N MET A 1 -33.07 -5.05 21.00
CA MET A 1 -32.13 -5.05 19.86
C MET A 1 -30.75 -5.32 20.43
N PRO A 2 -30.03 -6.34 19.91
CA PRO A 2 -29.21 -6.16 18.71
C PRO A 2 -29.36 -7.31 17.68
N SER A 3 -29.41 -6.96 16.39
CA SER A 3 -29.32 -7.91 15.27
C SER A 3 -27.87 -8.02 14.81
N ILE A 4 -27.38 -9.25 14.68
CA ILE A 4 -26.10 -9.61 14.05
C ILE A 4 -26.39 -9.89 12.57
N GLY A 5 -25.67 -9.22 11.67
CA GLY A 5 -25.54 -9.61 10.26
C GLY A 5 -24.06 -9.83 9.93
N PRO A 6 -23.67 -10.91 9.24
CA PRO A 6 -22.28 -11.14 8.84
C PRO A 6 -22.04 -10.64 7.41
N ALA A 7 -21.14 -9.67 7.22
CA ALA A 7 -20.59 -9.40 5.89
C ALA A 7 -19.21 -8.71 5.95
N CYS A 8 -18.27 -9.38 5.29
CA CYS A 8 -16.95 -8.93 4.86
C CYS A 8 -15.84 -8.81 5.93
N ALA A 9 -15.20 -9.96 6.13
CA ALA A 9 -13.85 -10.07 6.63
C ALA A 9 -12.90 -9.12 5.86
N SER A 10 -12.54 -7.99 6.47
CA SER A 10 -11.22 -7.41 6.22
C SER A 10 -10.31 -7.73 7.39
N SER A 11 -10.09 -9.03 7.59
CA SER A 11 -8.73 -9.43 7.91
C SER A 11 -7.88 -9.04 6.68
N ARG A 12 -7.56 -7.76 6.55
CA ARG A 12 -6.25 -7.43 6.02
C ARG A 12 -5.35 -7.87 7.13
N GLU A 13 -5.02 -9.17 7.07
CA GLU A 13 -3.82 -9.78 7.58
C GLU A 13 -2.88 -8.64 7.93
N ARG A 14 -2.72 -8.34 9.22
CA ARG A 14 -1.83 -7.27 9.66
C ARG A 14 -0.51 -7.62 9.00
N SER A 15 -0.18 -6.95 7.90
CA SER A 15 0.89 -7.39 7.02
C SER A 15 2.13 -7.50 7.89
N ALA A 16 2.48 -8.72 8.24
CA ALA A 16 3.66 -9.07 9.01
C ALA A 16 4.92 -8.91 8.14
N ALA A 17 4.80 -8.26 6.97
CA ALA A 17 5.90 -7.64 6.29
C ALA A 17 6.29 -6.42 7.13
N ALA A 18 7.36 -6.55 7.91
CA ALA A 18 8.00 -5.43 8.55
C ALA A 18 8.38 -4.39 7.48
N GLU A 19 7.47 -3.46 7.19
CA GLU A 19 7.73 -2.31 6.34
C GLU A 19 8.78 -1.49 7.07
N ARG A 20 10.02 -1.62 6.62
CA ARG A 20 11.11 -0.83 7.18
C ARG A 20 10.89 0.61 6.76
N LEU A 21 10.82 1.50 7.75
CA LEU A 21 10.85 2.93 7.52
C LEU A 21 12.20 3.24 6.88
N VAL A 22 12.21 3.46 5.57
CA VAL A 22 13.39 3.85 4.80
C VAL A 22 13.22 5.30 4.36
N SER A 23 14.21 6.13 4.64
CA SER A 23 14.27 7.50 4.15
C SER A 23 14.76 7.49 2.69
N LEU A 24 13.87 7.17 1.76
CA LEU A 24 14.12 7.26 0.32
C LEU A 24 13.72 8.65 -0.18
N ARG A 25 14.59 9.32 -0.94
CA ARG A 25 14.25 10.56 -1.64
C ARG A 25 13.55 10.20 -2.96
N LEU A 26 12.23 10.37 -2.99
CA LEU A 26 11.46 10.40 -4.22
C LEU A 26 11.30 11.85 -4.70
N ASP A 27 11.16 12.03 -6.01
CA ASP A 27 10.83 13.33 -6.59
C ASP A 27 9.43 13.80 -6.13
N GLN A 28 9.25 15.12 -6.04
CA GLN A 28 8.00 15.71 -5.58
C GLN A 28 6.84 15.43 -6.55
N ASP A 29 7.08 15.44 -7.85
CA ASP A 29 6.06 15.19 -8.87
C ASP A 29 5.52 13.75 -8.76
N VAL A 30 6.42 12.80 -8.55
CA VAL A 30 6.08 11.40 -8.34
C VAL A 30 5.25 11.25 -7.05
N LEU A 31 5.70 11.84 -5.94
CA LEU A 31 4.96 11.79 -4.68
C LEU A 31 3.56 12.42 -4.80
N ASP A 32 3.43 13.53 -5.53
CA ASP A 32 2.15 14.19 -5.74
C ASP A 32 1.20 13.34 -6.58
N GLY A 33 1.69 12.79 -7.70
CA GLY A 33 0.95 11.87 -8.54
C GLY A 33 0.43 10.65 -7.76
N TRP A 34 1.27 10.06 -6.91
CA TRP A 34 0.83 8.96 -6.05
C TRP A 34 -0.17 9.42 -4.99
N ARG A 35 0.07 10.55 -4.31
CA ARG A 35 -0.89 11.11 -3.34
C ARG A 35 -2.26 11.39 -3.98
N GLY A 36 -2.29 11.80 -5.25
CA GLY A 36 -3.50 11.99 -6.05
C GLY A 36 -4.30 10.71 -6.33
N THR A 37 -3.69 9.51 -6.23
CA THR A 37 -4.38 8.22 -6.45
C THR A 37 -5.31 7.80 -5.31
N GLY A 38 -5.35 8.56 -4.22
CA GLY A 38 -6.25 8.35 -3.08
C GLY A 38 -5.69 7.46 -1.96
N PRO A 39 -6.55 7.02 -1.02
CA PRO A 39 -6.12 6.27 0.16
C PRO A 39 -5.42 4.96 -0.24
N GLY A 40 -4.26 4.69 0.37
CA GLY A 40 -3.44 3.51 0.07
C GLY A 40 -2.36 3.71 -1.01
N TRP A 41 -2.11 4.96 -1.44
CA TRP A 41 -1.05 5.27 -2.42
C TRP A 41 0.34 4.74 -2.05
N ARG A 42 0.66 4.66 -0.75
CA ARG A 42 1.92 4.08 -0.26
C ARG A 42 2.03 2.58 -0.58
N SER A 43 0.95 1.83 -0.36
CA SER A 43 0.90 0.40 -0.68
C SER A 43 0.95 0.17 -2.18
N ARG A 44 0.31 1.04 -2.99
CA ARG A 44 0.43 0.99 -4.46
C ARG A 44 1.86 1.27 -4.95
N LEU A 45 2.52 2.28 -4.39
CA LEU A 45 3.92 2.56 -4.72
C LEU A 45 4.83 1.39 -4.37
N ASN A 46 4.59 0.75 -3.22
CA ASN A 46 5.34 -0.45 -2.83
C ASN A 46 5.08 -1.64 -3.77
N ASP A 47 3.86 -1.81 -4.27
CA ASP A 47 3.54 -2.86 -5.25
C ASP A 47 4.20 -2.60 -6.61
N ALA A 48 4.17 -1.35 -7.09
CA ALA A 48 4.88 -0.92 -8.30
C ALA A 48 6.39 -1.15 -8.21
N LEU A 49 7.00 -0.86 -7.06
CA LEU A 49 8.42 -1.15 -6.83
C LEU A 49 8.72 -2.66 -6.85
N ARG A 50 7.83 -3.48 -6.30
CA ARG A 50 7.95 -4.95 -6.33
C ARG A 50 7.84 -5.48 -7.76
N ASP A 51 6.91 -4.97 -8.56
CA ASP A 51 6.76 -5.35 -9.97
C ASP A 51 8.00 -4.93 -10.78
N ALA A 52 8.53 -3.73 -10.55
CA ALA A 52 9.74 -3.26 -11.20
C ALA A 52 10.95 -4.17 -10.89
N LEU A 53 11.11 -4.61 -9.64
CA LEU A 53 12.16 -5.57 -9.26
C LEU A 53 12.01 -6.91 -9.98
N LYS A 54 10.78 -7.41 -10.17
CA LYS A 54 10.52 -8.66 -10.91
C LYS A 54 10.86 -8.54 -12.39
N ARG A 55 10.76 -7.35 -12.98
CA ARG A 55 11.10 -7.09 -14.39
C ARG A 55 12.59 -6.84 -14.59
N ALA A 56 13.27 -6.33 -13.56
CA ALA A 56 14.69 -6.01 -13.61
C ALA A 56 15.60 -7.22 -13.32
N GLY A 57 15.06 -8.25 -12.67
CA GLY A 57 15.69 -9.58 -12.54
C GLY A 57 15.37 -10.47 -13.72
#